data_AF-A0A6N0LTL7-F1
#
_entry.id   AF-A0A6N0LTL7-F1
#
_cell.length_a   1.000
_cell.length_b   1.000
_cell.length_c   1.000
_cell.angle_alpha   90.00
_cell.angle_beta   90.00
_cell.angle_gamma   90.00
#
_symmetry.space_group_name_H-M   'P 1'
#
loop_
_entity.id
_entity.type
_entity.pdbx_description
1 polymer ?
#
loop_
_entity_poly.entity_id
_entity_poly.type
_entity_poly.pdbx_seq_one_letter_code
_entity_poly.pdbx_strand_id
1 'polypeptide(L)'
;MHHTKDKGDLAAAKVIADLVEKEYSVFVPVVTEHAPFDLIAYKNGKCYRIQAKYSCDGTLKNKSNWADKNGCHEKKYKSDDFDFYGLYLPDINKVVYPSITFGGCGIRTTPPKSPNPFYWWEDFIDLTEVALKRTYKEFGVDLTTRKVNPDSRIHTRKVERPSKEELGKLVWEKPTAQIGRDFGVSDKAVEKWCKAYGIEKPPRGYWVKKAYIKVEVKLTEPVENIKSSITNAS
;
A
#
# COMPACT_ATOMS: atom_id res chain seq x y z
N MET A 1 0.60 2.84 -39.62
CA MET A 1 -0.37 1.93 -38.96
C MET A 1 -0.91 2.62 -37.72
N HIS A 2 -2.23 2.78 -37.61
CA HIS A 2 -2.87 3.44 -36.46
C HIS A 2 -3.08 2.41 -35.34
N HIS A 3 -2.09 2.25 -34.46
CA HIS A 3 -2.07 1.26 -33.38
C HIS A 3 -3.30 1.23 -32.44
N THR A 4 -4.08 2.32 -32.37
CA THR A 4 -5.29 2.39 -31.53
C THR A 4 -6.54 1.84 -32.22
N LYS A 5 -6.65 2.01 -33.54
CA LYS A 5 -7.80 1.51 -34.31
C LYS A 5 -7.77 -0.01 -34.38
N ASP A 6 -6.60 -0.58 -34.67
CA ASP A 6 -6.37 -2.02 -34.75
C ASP A 6 -6.73 -2.75 -33.43
N LYS A 7 -6.50 -2.10 -32.28
CA LYS A 7 -6.85 -2.65 -30.96
C LYS A 7 -8.36 -2.64 -30.69
N GLY A 8 -9.07 -1.61 -31.17
CA GLY A 8 -10.52 -1.53 -31.07
C GLY A 8 -11.18 -2.65 -31.88
N ASP A 9 -10.75 -2.81 -33.13
CA ASP A 9 -11.26 -3.85 -34.03
C ASP A 9 -10.99 -5.26 -33.48
N LEU A 10 -9.79 -5.50 -32.94
CA LEU A 10 -9.45 -6.76 -32.28
C LEU A 10 -10.34 -7.04 -31.06
N ALA A 11 -10.58 -6.02 -30.21
CA ALA A 11 -11.44 -6.19 -29.05
C ALA A 11 -12.89 -6.50 -29.45
N ALA A 12 -13.44 -5.79 -30.44
CA ALA A 12 -14.77 -6.07 -30.97
C ALA A 12 -14.88 -7.51 -31.49
N ALA A 13 -13.92 -7.96 -32.30
CA ALA A 13 -13.89 -9.33 -32.81
C ALA A 13 -13.82 -10.39 -31.70
N LYS A 14 -13.00 -10.17 -30.67
CA LYS A 14 -12.88 -11.06 -29.51
C LYS A 14 -14.16 -11.12 -28.69
N VAL A 15 -14.82 -9.97 -28.47
CA VAL A 15 -16.09 -9.89 -27.76
C VAL A 15 -17.19 -10.64 -28.52
N ILE A 16 -17.26 -10.47 -29.84
CA ILE A 16 -18.22 -11.19 -30.70
C ILE A 16 -17.99 -12.70 -30.58
N ALA A 17 -16.74 -13.17 -30.73
CA ALA A 17 -16.41 -14.59 -30.66
C ALA A 17 -16.82 -15.20 -29.31
N ASP A 18 -16.46 -14.55 -28.21
CA ASP A 18 -16.78 -15.02 -26.85
C ASP A 18 -18.29 -15.04 -26.56
N LEU A 19 -19.03 -14.02 -27.01
CA LEU A 19 -20.50 -14.00 -26.91
C LEU A 19 -21.16 -15.11 -27.71
N VAL A 20 -20.68 -15.39 -28.92
CA VAL A 20 -21.19 -16.47 -29.78
C VAL A 20 -20.91 -17.84 -29.17
N GLU A 21 -19.71 -18.05 -28.60
CA GLU A 21 -19.39 -19.27 -27.83
C GLU A 21 -20.32 -19.46 -26.63
N LYS A 22 -20.77 -18.36 -26.03
CA LYS A 22 -21.79 -18.33 -24.96
C LYS A 22 -23.24 -18.37 -25.47
N GLU A 23 -23.46 -18.68 -26.75
CA GLU A 23 -24.76 -18.81 -27.39
C GLU A 23 -25.61 -17.52 -27.42
N TYR A 24 -24.97 -16.35 -27.41
CA TYR A 24 -25.67 -15.09 -27.70
C TYR A 24 -25.75 -14.90 -29.21
N SER A 25 -26.91 -14.44 -29.69
CA SER A 25 -27.01 -13.85 -31.03
C SER A 25 -26.46 -12.43 -30.97
N VAL A 26 -25.53 -12.09 -31.86
CA VAL A 26 -24.86 -10.79 -31.85
C VAL A 26 -25.32 -9.95 -33.04
N PHE A 27 -25.74 -8.72 -32.77
CA PHE A 27 -26.17 -7.74 -33.77
C PHE A 27 -25.22 -6.54 -33.76
N VAL A 28 -24.67 -6.21 -34.93
CA VAL A 28 -23.77 -5.05 -35.10
C VAL A 28 -24.52 -3.94 -35.84
N PRO A 29 -24.49 -2.67 -35.39
CA PRO A 29 -25.09 -1.57 -36.12
C PRO A 29 -24.38 -1.37 -37.48
N VAL A 30 -25.14 -1.46 -38.58
CA VAL A 30 -24.60 -1.27 -39.94
C VAL A 30 -24.80 0.16 -40.47
N VAL A 31 -25.86 0.83 -40.02
CA VAL A 31 -26.30 2.12 -40.58
C VAL A 31 -25.83 3.32 -39.75
N THR A 32 -25.46 3.12 -38.49
CA THR A 32 -25.10 4.19 -37.56
C THR A 32 -23.70 4.00 -36.99
N GLU A 33 -22.87 5.03 -37.15
CA GLU A 33 -21.55 5.13 -36.52
C GLU A 33 -21.62 5.92 -35.20
N HIS A 34 -22.77 6.52 -34.90
CA HIS A 34 -22.98 7.39 -33.74
C HIS A 34 -23.63 6.68 -32.56
N ALA A 35 -23.83 5.36 -32.66
CA ALA A 35 -24.35 4.57 -31.56
C ALA A 35 -23.40 4.65 -30.35
N PRO A 36 -23.95 4.76 -29.12
CA PRO A 36 -23.14 4.76 -27.90
C PRO A 36 -22.61 3.38 -27.49
N PHE A 37 -22.85 2.34 -28.31
CA PHE A 37 -22.42 0.95 -28.13
C PHE A 37 -21.98 0.36 -29.47
N ASP A 38 -21.19 -0.71 -29.43
CA ASP A 38 -20.63 -1.32 -30.64
C ASP A 38 -21.49 -2.49 -31.15
N LEU A 39 -22.17 -3.21 -30.25
CA LEU A 39 -23.00 -4.36 -30.60
C LEU A 39 -24.12 -4.59 -29.58
N ILE A 40 -25.09 -5.40 -29.97
CA ILE A 40 -26.15 -5.90 -29.10
C ILE A 40 -25.99 -7.43 -28.98
N ALA A 41 -25.90 -7.93 -27.76
CA ALA A 41 -25.99 -9.35 -27.46
C ALA A 41 -27.44 -9.71 -27.12
N TYR A 42 -28.00 -10.74 -27.75
CA TYR A 42 -29.36 -11.21 -27.53
C TYR A 42 -29.36 -12.66 -27.06
N LYS A 43 -30.04 -12.93 -25.95
CA LYS A 43 -30.27 -14.29 -25.44
C LYS A 43 -31.55 -14.30 -24.61
N ASN A 44 -32.36 -15.35 -24.74
CA ASN A 44 -33.57 -15.57 -23.93
C ASN A 44 -34.55 -14.38 -23.91
N GLY A 45 -34.78 -13.74 -25.06
CA GLY A 45 -35.71 -12.61 -25.16
C GLY A 45 -35.16 -11.28 -24.62
N LYS A 46 -33.90 -11.22 -24.19
CA LYS A 46 -33.28 -10.00 -23.65
C LYS A 46 -32.17 -9.51 -24.57
N CYS A 47 -32.12 -8.19 -24.76
CA CYS A 47 -31.07 -7.49 -25.48
C CYS A 47 -30.15 -6.78 -24.49
N TYR A 48 -28.85 -6.84 -24.73
CA TYR A 48 -27.82 -6.19 -23.94
C TYR A 48 -26.92 -5.36 -24.87
N ARG A 49 -26.85 -4.06 -24.65
CA ARG A 49 -26.00 -3.14 -25.41
C ARG A 49 -24.59 -3.22 -24.87
N ILE A 50 -23.64 -3.59 -25.72
CA ILE A 50 -22.26 -3.86 -25.35
C ILE A 50 -21.34 -2.84 -26.02
N GLN A 51 -20.49 -2.19 -25.22
CA GLN A 51 -19.38 -1.40 -25.71
C GLN A 51 -18.08 -2.20 -25.57
N ALA A 52 -17.50 -2.63 -26.68
CA ALA A 52 -16.23 -3.33 -26.73
C ALA A 52 -15.06 -2.38 -26.39
N LYS A 53 -14.13 -2.86 -25.57
CA LYS A 53 -12.92 -2.13 -25.17
C LYS A 53 -11.72 -3.06 -25.10
N TYR A 54 -10.56 -2.54 -25.50
CA TYR A 54 -9.26 -3.16 -25.28
C TYR A 54 -8.60 -2.54 -24.04
N SER A 55 -8.10 -3.36 -23.12
CA SER A 55 -7.29 -2.88 -21.99
C SER A 55 -6.22 -3.87 -21.59
N CYS A 56 -4.96 -3.44 -21.59
CA CYS A 56 -3.83 -4.24 -21.07
C CYS A 56 -3.67 -4.15 -19.55
N ASP A 57 -4.20 -3.13 -18.90
CA ASP A 57 -4.07 -2.88 -17.47
C ASP A 57 -5.33 -3.24 -16.67
N GLY A 58 -6.39 -3.66 -17.37
CA GLY A 58 -7.72 -3.95 -16.84
C GLY A 58 -8.52 -2.71 -16.45
N THR A 59 -8.10 -1.51 -16.83
CA THR A 59 -8.81 -0.26 -16.52
C THR A 59 -10.05 -0.09 -17.41
N LEU A 60 -11.22 0.05 -16.79
CA LEU A 60 -12.46 0.39 -17.48
C LEU A 60 -12.54 1.90 -17.63
N LYS A 61 -12.39 2.39 -18.85
CA LYS A 61 -12.57 3.81 -19.14
C LYS A 61 -14.06 4.16 -19.07
N ASN A 62 -14.41 5.10 -18.18
CA ASN A 62 -15.77 5.66 -18.07
C ASN A 62 -16.02 6.86 -18.99
N LYS A 63 -15.15 7.04 -19.98
CA LYS A 63 -15.15 8.18 -20.89
C LYS A 63 -14.45 7.84 -22.20
N SER A 64 -14.86 8.54 -23.24
CA SER A 64 -14.20 8.56 -24.54
C SER A 64 -13.40 9.86 -24.68
N ASN A 65 -12.22 9.76 -25.28
CA ASN A 65 -11.37 10.90 -25.59
C ASN A 65 -11.06 10.85 -27.09
N TRP A 66 -11.18 11.98 -27.77
CA TRP A 66 -10.79 12.12 -29.17
C TRP A 66 -10.09 13.45 -29.39
N ALA A 67 -9.22 13.50 -30.39
CA ALA A 67 -8.58 14.74 -30.81
C ALA A 67 -9.04 15.05 -32.23
N ASP A 68 -9.40 16.30 -32.47
CA ASP A 68 -9.68 16.84 -33.79
C ASP A 68 -8.87 18.12 -34.03
N LYS A 69 -9.10 18.76 -35.17
CA LYS A 69 -8.44 20.04 -35.51
C LYS A 69 -8.73 21.18 -34.50
N ASN A 70 -9.77 21.05 -33.69
CA ASN A 70 -10.21 22.03 -32.70
C ASN A 70 -9.78 21.65 -31.27
N GLY A 71 -8.97 20.59 -31.10
CA GLY A 71 -8.36 20.23 -29.83
C GLY A 71 -8.71 18.82 -29.35
N CYS A 72 -8.41 18.57 -28.07
CA CYS A 72 -8.75 17.32 -27.39
C CYS A 72 -10.10 17.47 -26.71
N HIS A 73 -10.99 16.52 -26.97
CA HIS A 73 -12.33 16.47 -26.42
C HIS A 73 -12.49 15.21 -25.58
N GLU A 74 -13.34 15.33 -24.57
CA GLU A 74 -13.68 14.25 -23.66
C GLU A 74 -15.20 14.18 -23.51
N LYS A 75 -15.76 12.97 -23.59
CA LYS A 75 -17.17 12.70 -23.32
C LYS A 75 -17.28 11.55 -22.34
N LYS A 76 -17.82 11.85 -21.16
CA LYS A 76 -18.13 10.86 -20.12
C LYS A 76 -19.34 10.02 -20.54
N TYR A 77 -19.29 8.72 -20.25
CA TYR A 77 -20.41 7.82 -20.49
C TYR A 77 -21.56 8.10 -19.52
N LYS A 78 -22.77 8.02 -20.02
CA LYS A 78 -24.01 8.05 -19.26
C LYS A 78 -24.53 6.64 -19.04
N SER A 79 -25.30 6.40 -17.98
CA SER A 79 -25.85 5.07 -17.66
C SER A 79 -26.77 4.50 -18.74
N ASP A 80 -27.34 5.36 -19.59
CA ASP A 80 -28.21 5.00 -20.70
C ASP A 80 -27.46 4.81 -22.02
N ASP A 81 -26.14 5.04 -22.08
CA ASP A 81 -25.35 4.84 -23.30
C ASP A 81 -25.28 3.34 -23.69
N PHE A 82 -24.96 2.47 -22.74
CA PHE A 82 -24.89 1.02 -22.93
C PHE A 82 -25.02 0.27 -21.59
N ASP A 83 -25.22 -1.05 -21.65
CA ASP A 83 -25.52 -1.85 -20.46
C ASP A 83 -24.24 -2.46 -19.87
N PHE A 84 -23.40 -3.06 -20.72
CA PHE A 84 -22.15 -3.73 -20.30
C PHE A 84 -20.97 -3.33 -21.17
N TYR A 85 -19.78 -3.35 -20.58
CA TYR A 85 -18.55 -3.39 -21.35
C TYR A 85 -18.35 -4.80 -21.91
N GLY A 86 -17.72 -4.90 -23.07
CA GLY A 86 -17.03 -6.12 -23.52
C GLY A 86 -15.53 -5.85 -23.46
N LEU A 87 -14.90 -6.10 -22.31
CA LEU A 87 -13.51 -5.75 -22.08
C LEU A 87 -12.60 -6.92 -22.44
N TYR A 88 -11.86 -6.80 -23.54
CA TYR A 88 -10.82 -7.74 -23.90
C TYR A 88 -9.52 -7.46 -23.12
N LEU A 89 -9.07 -8.48 -22.38
CA LEU A 89 -7.86 -8.51 -21.57
C LEU A 89 -6.80 -9.35 -22.31
N PRO A 90 -5.84 -8.73 -23.02
CA PRO A 90 -4.88 -9.42 -23.88
C PRO A 90 -3.90 -10.30 -23.10
N ASP A 91 -3.54 -9.91 -21.87
CA ASP A 91 -2.55 -10.61 -21.03
C ASP A 91 -2.98 -12.05 -20.71
N ILE A 92 -4.28 -12.28 -20.58
CA ILE A 92 -4.87 -13.61 -20.32
C ILE A 92 -5.70 -14.12 -21.50
N ASN A 93 -5.79 -13.36 -22.60
CA ASN A 93 -6.62 -13.63 -23.77
C ASN A 93 -8.07 -14.01 -23.38
N LYS A 94 -8.71 -13.16 -22.57
CA LYS A 94 -10.10 -13.32 -22.13
C LYS A 94 -10.91 -12.06 -22.33
N VAL A 95 -12.23 -12.22 -22.43
CA VAL A 95 -13.21 -11.13 -22.44
C VAL A 95 -13.98 -11.16 -21.13
N VAL A 96 -14.23 -9.99 -20.55
CA VAL A 96 -15.06 -9.84 -19.34
C VAL A 96 -16.17 -8.81 -19.56
N TYR A 97 -17.30 -8.97 -18.85
CA TYR A 97 -18.54 -8.23 -19.07
C TYR A 97 -19.08 -7.50 -17.82
N PRO A 98 -18.33 -6.53 -17.27
CA PRO A 98 -18.82 -5.66 -16.21
C PRO A 98 -19.89 -4.70 -16.73
N SER A 99 -20.91 -4.41 -15.92
CA SER A 99 -21.89 -3.36 -16.24
C SER A 99 -21.26 -1.98 -16.35
N ILE A 100 -21.96 -1.05 -17.01
CA ILE A 100 -21.50 0.35 -17.18
C ILE A 100 -21.15 1.04 -15.85
N THR A 101 -21.78 0.60 -14.75
CA THR A 101 -21.59 1.15 -13.40
C THR A 101 -20.19 0.94 -12.84
N PHE A 102 -19.46 -0.07 -13.34
CA PHE A 102 -18.05 -0.30 -12.98
C PHE A 102 -17.07 0.65 -13.70
N GLY A 103 -17.57 1.55 -14.55
CA GLY A 103 -16.74 2.53 -15.25
C GLY A 103 -15.83 3.32 -14.30
N GLY A 104 -14.53 3.32 -14.59
CA GLY A 104 -13.49 3.97 -13.78
C GLY A 104 -12.81 3.01 -12.80
N CYS A 105 -13.30 1.79 -12.65
CA CYS A 105 -12.65 0.76 -11.84
C CYS A 105 -11.57 0.02 -12.65
N GLY A 106 -10.64 -0.61 -11.92
CA GLY A 106 -9.67 -1.55 -12.49
C GLY A 106 -10.05 -2.99 -12.15
N ILE A 107 -10.14 -3.85 -13.17
CA ILE A 107 -10.28 -5.30 -13.04
C ILE A 107 -8.88 -5.92 -13.07
N ARG A 108 -8.55 -6.74 -12.07
CA ARG A 108 -7.23 -7.34 -11.95
C ARG A 108 -7.20 -8.75 -12.54
N THR A 109 -6.09 -9.06 -13.22
CA THR A 109 -5.72 -10.38 -13.73
C THR A 109 -4.62 -11.05 -12.90
N THR A 110 -3.94 -10.27 -12.05
CA THR A 110 -2.92 -10.74 -11.12
C THR A 110 -3.14 -10.14 -9.73
N PRO A 111 -2.85 -10.88 -8.64
CA PRO A 111 -3.01 -10.36 -7.30
C PRO A 111 -2.11 -9.13 -7.07
N PRO A 112 -2.67 -7.98 -6.64
CA PRO A 112 -1.89 -6.79 -6.39
C PRO A 112 -1.04 -6.93 -5.12
N LYS A 113 0.10 -6.22 -5.07
CA LYS A 113 0.95 -6.13 -3.87
C LYS A 113 0.43 -5.13 -2.83
N SER A 114 -0.87 -4.81 -2.87
CA SER A 114 -1.53 -3.87 -1.98
C SER A 114 -2.61 -4.59 -1.17
N PRO A 115 -2.80 -4.24 0.11
CA PRO A 115 -3.85 -4.83 0.93
C PRO A 115 -5.26 -4.36 0.55
N ASN A 116 -5.39 -3.36 -0.35
CA ASN A 116 -6.68 -2.80 -0.73
C ASN A 116 -7.52 -3.82 -1.51
N PRO A 117 -8.83 -3.94 -1.22
CA PRO A 117 -9.73 -4.79 -1.99
C PRO A 117 -9.79 -4.38 -3.47
N PHE A 118 -9.95 -5.35 -4.37
CA PHE A 118 -9.92 -5.14 -5.82
C PHE A 118 -10.95 -6.02 -6.53
N TYR A 119 -11.34 -5.62 -7.74
CA TYR A 119 -12.19 -6.45 -8.60
C TYR A 119 -11.34 -7.49 -9.34
N TRP A 120 -11.83 -8.72 -9.41
CA TRP A 120 -11.13 -9.83 -10.02
C TRP A 120 -11.82 -10.28 -11.30
N TRP A 121 -11.05 -10.54 -12.36
CA TRP A 121 -11.59 -10.75 -13.70
C TRP A 121 -12.58 -11.93 -13.82
N GLU A 122 -12.39 -13.00 -13.04
CA GLU A 122 -13.28 -14.17 -13.09
C GLU A 122 -14.71 -13.85 -12.64
N ASP A 123 -14.90 -12.81 -11.82
CA ASP A 123 -16.23 -12.38 -11.36
C ASP A 123 -17.06 -11.71 -12.48
N PHE A 124 -16.44 -11.47 -13.64
CA PHE A 124 -17.02 -10.80 -14.79
C PHE A 124 -16.96 -11.66 -16.06
N ILE A 125 -16.85 -12.99 -15.92
CA ILE A 125 -16.89 -13.88 -17.10
C ILE A 125 -18.24 -13.74 -17.82
N ASP A 126 -19.33 -13.60 -17.07
CA ASP A 126 -20.66 -13.35 -17.61
C ASP A 126 -21.07 -11.88 -17.48
N LEU A 127 -22.23 -11.54 -18.04
CA LEU A 127 -22.82 -10.20 -17.91
C LEU A 127 -23.13 -9.90 -16.43
N THR A 128 -22.22 -9.19 -15.76
CA THR A 128 -22.26 -8.98 -14.30
C THR A 128 -22.65 -7.55 -13.94
N GLU A 129 -23.81 -7.40 -13.28
CA GLU A 129 -24.32 -6.11 -12.80
C GLU A 129 -23.73 -5.70 -11.45
N VAL A 130 -23.48 -6.68 -10.57
CA VAL A 130 -23.00 -6.48 -9.20
C VAL A 130 -21.89 -7.48 -8.91
N ALA A 131 -20.78 -6.99 -8.36
CA ALA A 131 -19.63 -7.79 -7.98
C ALA A 131 -19.02 -7.24 -6.69
N LEU A 132 -18.52 -8.13 -5.84
CA LEU A 132 -17.79 -7.76 -4.63
C LEU A 132 -16.29 -7.66 -4.92
N LYS A 133 -15.59 -6.83 -4.15
CA LYS A 133 -14.13 -6.77 -4.23
C LYS A 133 -13.53 -7.94 -3.46
N ARG A 134 -12.60 -8.64 -4.09
CA ARG A 134 -11.77 -9.69 -3.46
C ARG A 134 -10.63 -9.09 -2.66
N THR A 135 -10.06 -9.90 -1.78
CA THR A 135 -8.93 -9.55 -0.94
C THR A 135 -7.72 -10.43 -1.23
N TYR A 136 -6.51 -9.90 -1.01
CA TYR A 136 -5.26 -10.63 -1.27
C TYR A 136 -5.14 -11.94 -0.46
N LYS A 137 -5.83 -12.04 0.69
CA LYS A 137 -5.84 -13.23 1.54
C LYS A 137 -6.47 -14.45 0.85
N GLU A 138 -7.46 -14.21 -0.01
CA GLU A 138 -8.13 -15.26 -0.79
C GLU A 138 -7.17 -15.92 -1.79
N PHE A 139 -6.07 -15.25 -2.14
CA PHE A 139 -5.05 -15.75 -3.07
C PHE A 139 -3.86 -16.38 -2.34
N GLY A 140 -3.96 -16.65 -1.03
CA GLY A 140 -2.89 -17.27 -0.24
C GLY A 140 -1.66 -16.37 -0.03
N VAL A 141 -1.77 -15.08 -0.35
CA VAL A 141 -0.70 -14.10 -0.12
C VAL A 141 -0.94 -13.45 1.24
N ASP A 142 0.11 -13.31 2.06
CA ASP A 142 0.07 -12.48 3.28
C ASP A 142 0.91 -11.22 3.07
N LEU A 143 0.25 -10.10 2.77
CA LEU A 143 0.88 -8.78 2.65
C LEU A 143 0.98 -8.03 3.99
N THR A 144 0.37 -8.56 5.06
CA THR A 144 0.32 -7.90 6.37
C THR A 144 1.50 -8.21 7.27
N THR A 145 2.18 -9.34 7.07
CA THR A 145 3.44 -9.63 7.75
C THR A 145 4.60 -8.90 7.08
N ARG A 146 4.75 -7.62 7.39
CA ARG A 146 6.00 -6.91 7.12
C ARG A 146 7.12 -7.60 7.91
N LYS A 147 7.93 -8.45 7.28
CA LYS A 147 9.18 -8.97 7.86
C LYS A 147 10.15 -7.79 8.02
N VAL A 148 10.05 -7.07 9.14
CA VAL A 148 10.97 -5.98 9.46
C VAL A 148 12.29 -6.61 9.85
N ASN A 149 13.33 -6.46 9.02
CA ASN A 149 14.69 -6.73 9.47
C ASN A 149 15.06 -5.68 10.53
N PRO A 150 15.20 -6.05 11.82
CA PRO A 150 15.48 -5.10 12.89
C PRO A 150 16.79 -4.33 12.68
N ASP A 151 17.77 -4.93 11.99
CA ASP A 151 19.09 -4.36 11.74
C ASP A 151 19.06 -3.26 10.66
N SER A 152 18.17 -3.39 9.67
CA SER A 152 18.01 -2.40 8.59
C SER A 152 17.61 -1.00 9.10
N ARG A 153 16.98 -0.93 10.29
CA ARG A 153 16.59 0.33 10.94
C ARG A 153 17.65 0.90 11.86
N ILE A 154 18.78 0.21 12.07
CA ILE A 154 19.85 0.71 12.93
C ILE A 154 20.68 1.76 12.18
N HIS A 155 21.04 1.47 10.93
CA HIS A 155 21.90 2.33 10.10
C HIS A 155 21.20 3.56 9.48
N THR A 156 19.87 3.62 9.51
CA THR A 156 19.10 4.77 8.98
C THR A 156 18.84 5.87 10.01
N ARG A 157 19.39 5.74 11.22
CA ARG A 157 19.17 6.71 12.31
C ARG A 157 20.19 7.84 12.25
N LYS A 158 19.76 9.04 12.65
CA LYS A 158 20.58 10.27 12.67
C LYS A 158 21.79 10.23 13.62
N VAL A 159 21.78 9.31 14.58
CA VAL A 159 22.81 9.22 15.62
C VAL A 159 23.49 7.86 15.50
N GLU A 160 24.82 7.90 15.45
CA GLU A 160 25.65 6.70 15.51
C GLU A 160 25.45 6.03 16.87
N ARG A 161 24.97 4.81 16.83
CA ARG A 161 24.58 4.07 18.02
C ARG A 161 25.81 3.34 18.56
N PRO A 162 26.07 3.38 19.88
CA PRO A 162 27.13 2.58 20.48
C PRO A 162 26.93 1.08 20.20
N SER A 163 28.02 0.33 20.22
CA SER A 163 27.99 -1.13 20.06
C SER A 163 27.18 -1.79 21.19
N LYS A 164 26.84 -3.07 21.02
CA LYS A 164 26.11 -3.85 22.04
C LYS A 164 26.84 -3.87 23.38
N GLU A 165 28.16 -4.03 23.35
CA GLU A 165 29.00 -4.13 24.55
C GLU A 165 29.14 -2.77 25.26
N GLU A 166 29.41 -1.72 24.50
CA GLU A 166 29.52 -0.36 25.03
C GLU A 166 28.21 0.09 25.67
N LEU A 167 27.08 -0.11 24.99
CA LEU A 167 25.78 0.26 25.54
C LEU A 167 25.47 -0.54 26.82
N GLY A 168 25.86 -1.82 26.86
CA GLY A 168 25.74 -2.65 28.05
C GLY A 168 26.45 -2.03 29.24
N LYS A 169 27.72 -1.65 29.09
CA LYS A 169 28.50 -0.98 30.15
C LYS A 169 27.87 0.35 30.57
N LEU A 170 27.56 1.22 29.61
CA LEU A 170 27.04 2.57 29.87
C LEU A 170 25.75 2.56 30.69
N VAL A 171 24.84 1.63 30.41
CA VAL A 171 23.54 1.50 31.08
C VAL A 171 23.67 1.10 32.56
N TRP A 172 24.76 0.41 32.92
CA TRP A 172 25.10 0.05 34.30
C TRP A 172 26.03 1.06 35.01
N GLU A 173 26.61 2.00 34.26
CA GLU A 173 27.46 3.09 34.78
C GLU A 173 26.70 4.39 35.05
N LYS A 174 25.72 4.73 34.21
CA LYS A 174 24.95 5.98 34.32
C LYS A 174 23.46 5.80 33.99
N PRO A 175 22.58 6.67 34.54
CA PRO A 175 21.15 6.65 34.22
C PRO A 175 20.90 6.89 32.72
N THR A 176 19.88 6.26 32.15
CA THR A 176 19.53 6.39 30.72
C THR A 176 19.23 7.83 30.29
N ALA A 177 18.79 8.69 31.21
CA ALA A 177 18.59 10.12 30.95
C ALA A 177 19.90 10.89 30.77
N GLN A 178 21.00 10.45 31.39
CA GLN A 178 22.34 11.01 31.14
C GLN A 178 22.89 10.49 29.82
N ILE A 179 22.78 9.16 29.56
CA ILE A 179 23.19 8.56 28.30
C ILE A 179 22.48 9.25 27.12
N GLY A 180 21.17 9.50 27.24
CA GLY A 180 20.43 10.21 26.21
C GLY A 180 21.03 11.58 25.91
N ARG A 181 21.33 12.37 26.95
CA ARG A 181 21.97 13.68 26.79
C ARG A 181 23.34 13.59 26.10
N ASP A 182 24.17 12.62 26.48
CA ASP A 182 25.51 12.43 25.91
C ASP A 182 25.47 12.11 24.41
N PHE A 183 24.46 11.36 23.97
CA PHE A 183 24.26 11.00 22.56
C PHE A 183 23.27 11.91 21.81
N GLY A 184 22.79 12.99 22.43
CA GLY A 184 21.81 13.89 21.81
C GLY A 184 20.44 13.26 21.51
N VAL A 185 20.04 12.23 22.27
CA VAL A 185 18.78 11.49 22.11
C VAL A 185 17.95 11.47 23.39
N SER A 186 16.67 11.06 23.30
CA SER A 186 15.84 10.88 24.48
C SER A 186 16.21 9.61 25.27
N ASP A 187 15.90 9.60 26.56
CA ASP A 187 15.97 8.41 27.42
C ASP A 187 15.22 7.19 26.83
N LYS A 188 14.10 7.44 26.15
CA LYS A 188 13.31 6.45 25.42
C LYS A 188 14.03 5.90 24.20
N ALA A 189 14.89 6.67 23.56
CA ALA A 189 15.72 6.18 22.47
C ALA A 189 16.76 5.17 23.00
N VAL A 190 17.43 5.49 24.11
CA VAL A 190 18.36 4.57 24.80
C VAL A 190 17.66 3.28 25.24
N GLU A 191 16.42 3.37 25.73
CA GLU A 191 15.59 2.20 26.05
C GLU A 191 15.28 1.35 24.81
N LYS A 192 14.94 1.97 23.67
CA LYS A 192 14.74 1.26 22.41
C LYS A 192 16.02 0.60 21.93
N TRP A 193 17.18 1.22 22.17
CA TRP A 193 18.47 0.60 21.90
C TRP A 193 18.65 -0.67 22.76
N CYS A 194 18.49 -0.59 24.08
CA CYS A 194 18.61 -1.76 24.95
C CYS A 194 17.72 -2.93 24.48
N LYS A 195 16.45 -2.64 24.14
CA LYS A 195 15.51 -3.64 23.59
C LYS A 195 15.99 -4.24 22.27
N ALA A 196 16.51 -3.42 21.36
CA ALA A 196 17.00 -3.88 20.07
C ALA A 196 18.27 -4.76 20.16
N TYR A 197 19.11 -4.57 21.19
CA TYR A 197 20.28 -5.44 21.43
C TYR A 197 20.01 -6.60 22.41
N GLY A 198 18.80 -6.69 22.98
CA GLY A 198 18.48 -7.65 24.03
C GLY A 198 19.26 -7.44 25.33
N ILE A 199 19.54 -6.17 25.68
CA ILE A 199 20.28 -5.80 26.90
C ILE A 199 19.28 -5.51 28.02
N GLU A 200 19.49 -6.16 29.17
CA GLU A 200 18.73 -5.87 30.39
C GLU A 200 19.21 -4.57 31.05
N LYS A 201 18.24 -3.77 31.48
CA LYS A 201 18.49 -2.50 32.17
C LYS A 201 18.42 -2.69 33.68
N PRO A 202 19.13 -1.87 34.47
CA PRO A 202 18.95 -1.85 35.91
C PRO A 202 17.47 -1.57 36.26
N PRO A 203 16.94 -2.24 37.32
CA PRO A 203 15.54 -2.13 37.67
C PRO A 203 15.15 -0.70 38.06
N ARG A 204 13.86 -0.40 37.96
CA ARG A 204 13.33 0.93 38.30
C ARG A 204 13.70 1.27 39.75
N GLY A 205 14.29 2.43 39.95
CA GLY A 205 14.77 2.88 41.27
C GLY A 205 16.19 2.45 41.64
N TYR A 206 16.89 1.62 40.86
CA TYR A 206 18.29 1.26 41.09
C TYR A 206 19.20 2.50 41.22
N TRP A 207 19.12 3.40 40.25
CA TRP A 207 19.91 4.63 40.23
C TRP A 207 19.51 5.61 41.33
N VAL A 208 18.24 5.61 41.72
CA VAL A 208 17.73 6.42 42.83
C VAL A 208 18.35 5.94 44.14
N LYS A 209 18.28 4.63 44.44
CA LYS A 209 18.90 4.02 45.63
C LYS A 209 20.41 4.27 45.68
N LYS A 210 21.11 4.12 44.56
CA LYS A 210 22.56 4.36 44.48
C LYS A 210 22.93 5.82 44.75
N ALA A 211 22.09 6.77 44.32
CA ALA A 211 22.29 8.19 44.62
C ALA A 211 22.09 8.49 46.11
N TYR A 212 21.07 7.92 46.75
CA TYR A 212 20.84 8.06 48.20
C TYR A 212 22.02 7.55 49.03
N ILE A 213 22.49 6.32 48.75
CA ILE A 213 23.64 5.72 49.44
C ILE A 213 24.90 6.60 49.29
N LYS A 214 25.14 7.15 48.09
CA LYS A 214 26.28 8.04 47.85
C LYS A 214 26.19 9.35 48.66
N VAL A 215 24.99 9.86 48.91
CA VAL A 215 24.76 11.06 49.72
C VAL A 215 24.97 10.74 51.21
N GLU A 216 24.47 9.60 51.70
CA GLU A 216 24.68 9.16 53.09
C GLU A 216 26.17 8.96 53.43
N VAL A 217 26.93 8.32 52.53
CA VAL A 217 28.38 8.13 52.73
C VAL A 217 29.11 9.48 52.79
N LYS A 218 28.75 10.45 51.93
CA LYS A 218 29.33 11.80 52.00
C LYS A 218 28.94 12.60 53.25
N LEU A 219 27.78 12.31 53.83
CA LEU A 219 27.32 12.95 55.07
C LEU A 219 27.94 12.32 56.33
N THR A 220 28.55 11.15 56.21
CA THR A 220 29.17 10.40 57.31
C THR A 220 30.71 10.38 57.25
N GLU A 221 31.33 11.08 56.29
CA GLU A 221 32.78 11.31 56.26
C GLU A 221 33.20 12.20 57.46
N PRO A 222 34.15 11.77 58.32
CA PRO A 222 34.53 12.52 59.51
C PRO A 222 35.25 13.83 59.16
N VAL A 223 34.82 14.93 59.78
CA VAL A 223 35.40 16.27 59.64
C VAL A 223 36.65 16.38 60.51
N GLU A 224 37.76 15.79 60.09
CA GLU A 224 39.03 15.88 60.80
C GLU A 224 40.09 16.59 59.95
N ASN A 225 39.87 17.89 59.68
CA ASN A 225 40.95 18.88 59.53
C ASN A 225 40.42 20.33 59.40
N ILE A 226 39.93 20.93 60.49
CA ILE A 226 39.83 22.41 60.62
C ILE A 226 40.27 22.82 62.04
N LYS A 227 41.49 22.47 62.45
CA LYS A 227 42.17 23.09 63.60
C LYS A 227 43.69 23.09 63.41
N SER A 228 44.20 23.85 62.44
CA SER A 228 45.65 24.18 62.42
C SER A 228 46.05 25.48 61.70
N SER A 229 45.13 26.41 61.40
CA SER A 229 45.50 27.59 60.57
C SER A 229 45.10 28.97 61.10
N ILE A 230 44.65 29.15 62.35
CA ILE A 230 44.45 30.49 62.93
C ILE A 230 44.97 30.57 64.37
N THR A 231 46.25 30.26 64.52
CA THR A 231 47.12 30.81 65.57
C THR A 231 48.48 31.01 64.93
N ASN A 232 48.65 32.15 64.24
CA ASN A 232 49.93 32.82 63.94
C ASN A 232 49.69 33.98 62.96
N ALA A 233 49.33 35.14 63.49
CA ALA A 233 49.71 36.44 62.95
C ALA A 233 49.58 37.46 64.09
N SER A 234 50.68 38.17 64.30
CA SER A 234 51.04 39.06 65.40
C SER A 234 50.06 40.19 65.72
#